data_AF-A0A2P2LF50-F1
#
_entry.id   AF-A0A2P2LF50-F1
#
_cell.length_a   1.000
_cell.length_b   1.000
_cell.length_c   1.000
_cell.angle_alpha   90.00
_cell.angle_beta   90.00
_cell.angle_gamma   90.00
#
_symmetry.space_group_name_H-M   'P 1'
#
loop_
_entity.id
_entity.type
_entity.pdbx_description
1 polymer ?
#
loop_
_entity_poly.entity_id
_entity_poly.type
_entity_poly.pdbx_seq_one_letter_code
_entity_poly.pdbx_strand_id
1 'polypeptide(L)'
;MMAAEGRKRRRIASWVLLLLLSLPSICVAYRPGDIVPMSKKGQYHSSRTLWQDMIAKHCPIFGVNREVLVPIAKPTGYTGADPYKISFQVGREKFQIPWLFVINRKSSEVPMIDVHLVRIVLLLI
;
A
#
# COMPACT_ATOMS: atom_id res chain seq x y z
N MET A 1 35.59 -22.34 40.36
CA MET A 1 34.21 -22.43 39.81
C MET A 1 33.74 -21.15 39.08
N MET A 2 34.20 -19.95 39.42
CA MET A 2 33.72 -18.69 38.80
C MET A 2 34.03 -18.48 37.30
N ALA A 3 35.07 -19.12 36.75
CA ALA A 3 35.49 -18.93 35.35
C ALA A 3 34.58 -19.61 34.30
N ALA A 4 33.86 -20.68 34.69
CA ALA A 4 32.98 -21.42 33.77
C ALA A 4 31.64 -20.69 33.53
N GLU A 5 31.14 -19.99 34.55
CA GLU A 5 29.91 -19.18 34.53
C GLU A 5 29.99 -18.07 33.46
N GLY A 6 31.10 -17.34 33.42
CA GLY A 6 31.34 -16.23 32.49
C GLY A 6 31.44 -16.69 31.03
N ARG A 7 31.99 -17.88 30.78
CA ARG A 7 32.08 -18.48 29.44
C ARG A 7 30.71 -18.92 28.93
N LYS A 8 29.84 -19.44 29.80
CA LYS A 8 28.47 -19.85 29.48
C LYS A 8 27.58 -18.62 29.18
N ARG A 9 27.70 -17.55 29.99
CA ARG A 9 27.04 -16.26 29.72
C ARG A 9 27.47 -15.62 28.39
N ARG A 10 28.77 -15.62 28.06
CA ARG A 10 29.27 -15.11 26.77
C ARG A 10 28.75 -15.91 25.58
N ARG A 11 28.65 -17.24 25.71
CA ARG A 11 28.03 -18.08 24.67
C ARG A 11 26.57 -17.71 24.49
N ILE A 12 25.76 -17.69 25.55
CA ILE A 12 24.33 -17.35 25.47
C ILE A 12 24.12 -15.97 24.86
N ALA A 13 24.91 -14.97 25.26
CA ALA A 13 24.85 -13.62 24.67
C ALA A 13 25.18 -13.63 23.17
N SER A 14 26.15 -14.43 22.74
CA SER A 14 26.51 -14.59 21.32
C SER A 14 25.39 -15.26 20.51
N TRP A 15 24.75 -16.30 21.06
CA TRP A 15 23.61 -16.96 20.42
C TRP A 15 22.40 -16.03 20.30
N VAL A 16 22.11 -15.23 21.33
CA VAL A 16 21.06 -14.21 21.29
C VAL A 16 21.36 -13.13 20.25
N LEU A 17 22.61 -12.67 20.16
CA LEU A 17 23.04 -11.69 19.16
C LEU A 17 22.91 -12.24 17.73
N LEU A 18 23.31 -13.49 17.50
CA LEU A 18 23.17 -14.17 16.20
C LEU A 18 21.69 -14.38 15.83
N LEU A 19 20.84 -14.71 16.80
CA LEU A 19 19.39 -14.78 16.61
C LEU A 19 18.82 -13.43 16.19
N LEU A 20 19.16 -12.34 16.90
CA LEU A 20 18.72 -10.97 16.59
C LEU A 20 19.18 -10.50 15.20
N LEU A 21 20.41 -10.83 14.79
CA LEU A 21 20.95 -10.53 13.46
C LEU A 21 20.30 -11.35 12.34
N SER A 22 19.72 -12.51 12.68
CA SER A 22 19.04 -13.40 11.73
C SER A 22 17.58 -13.04 11.48
N LEU A 23 16.97 -12.14 12.28
CA LEU A 23 15.65 -11.60 11.93
C LEU A 23 15.82 -10.73 10.68
N PRO A 24 15.24 -11.12 9.53
CA PRO A 24 15.27 -10.25 8.37
C PRO A 24 14.62 -8.93 8.77
N SER A 25 15.34 -7.83 8.57
CA SER A 25 14.77 -6.49 8.71
C SER A 25 13.70 -6.32 7.64
N ILE A 26 12.47 -6.70 7.96
CA ILE A 26 11.29 -6.47 7.12
C ILE A 26 10.89 -4.98 7.20
N CYS A 27 11.85 -4.06 7.32
CA CYS A 27 11.63 -2.63 7.52
C CYS A 27 12.11 -1.83 6.31
N VAL A 28 11.57 -2.11 5.12
CA VAL A 28 11.78 -1.23 3.96
C VAL A 28 10.71 -0.12 3.99
N ALA A 29 11.00 1.00 4.65
CA ALA A 29 10.15 2.18 4.54
C ALA A 29 10.18 2.72 3.09
N TYR A 30 9.07 3.31 2.63
CA TYR A 30 9.09 4.02 1.35
C TYR A 30 10.03 5.22 1.44
N ARG A 31 10.88 5.37 0.44
CA ARG A 31 11.73 6.54 0.24
C ARG A 31 11.08 7.47 -0.78
N PRO A 32 11.28 8.80 -0.67
CA PRO A 32 10.82 9.72 -1.69
C PRO A 32 11.31 9.27 -3.08
N GLY A 33 10.38 9.14 -4.03
CA GLY A 33 10.67 8.59 -5.37
C GLY A 33 10.28 7.12 -5.56
N ASP A 34 9.98 6.38 -4.48
CA ASP A 34 9.53 4.99 -4.60
C ASP A 34 8.13 4.91 -5.22
N ILE A 35 7.93 3.93 -6.09
CA ILE A 35 6.63 3.63 -6.65
C ILE A 35 5.80 2.91 -5.57
N VAL A 36 4.63 3.44 -5.27
CA VAL A 36 3.69 2.83 -4.33
C VAL A 36 2.77 1.90 -5.13
N PRO A 37 2.88 0.56 -4.96
CA PRO A 37 2.04 -0.37 -5.70
C PRO A 37 0.57 -0.12 -5.40
N MET A 38 -0.26 -0.11 -6.45
CA MET A 38 -1.68 0.14 -6.35
C MET A 38 -2.44 -0.78 -7.31
N SER A 39 -3.61 -1.23 -6.88
CA SER A 39 -4.60 -1.89 -7.72
C SER A 39 -5.93 -1.15 -7.64
N LYS A 40 -6.80 -1.37 -8.62
CA LYS A 40 -8.11 -0.71 -8.73
C LYS A 40 -9.21 -1.70 -9.03
N LYS A 41 -10.43 -1.37 -8.63
CA LYS A 41 -11.66 -2.02 -9.09
C LYS A 41 -12.73 -0.98 -9.39
N GLY A 42 -13.54 -1.27 -10.40
CA GLY A 42 -14.65 -0.44 -10.83
C GLY A 42 -16.00 -1.01 -10.40
N GLN A 43 -16.99 -0.14 -10.26
CA GLN A 43 -18.39 -0.52 -10.15
C GLN A 43 -19.26 0.40 -11.01
N TYR A 44 -20.11 -0.21 -11.83
CA TYR A 44 -21.16 0.45 -12.61
C TYR A 44 -22.42 -0.40 -12.56
N HIS A 45 -23.57 0.20 -12.28
CA HIS A 45 -24.85 -0.51 -12.24
C HIS A 45 -24.80 -1.81 -11.39
N SER A 46 -24.21 -1.72 -10.20
CA SER A 46 -23.96 -2.86 -9.28
C SER A 46 -23.05 -3.99 -9.82
N SER A 47 -22.67 -3.96 -11.09
CA SER A 47 -21.65 -4.82 -11.67
C SER A 47 -20.27 -4.33 -11.28
N ARG A 48 -19.41 -5.24 -10.81
CA ARG A 48 -18.07 -4.95 -10.32
C ARG A 48 -17.03 -5.62 -11.19
N THR A 49 -15.94 -4.90 -11.47
CA THR A 49 -14.75 -5.54 -12.05
C THR A 49 -13.96 -6.23 -10.95
N LEU A 50 -13.12 -7.18 -11.35
CA LEU A 50 -12.07 -7.71 -10.50
C LEU A 50 -11.06 -6.61 -10.14
N TRP A 51 -10.28 -6.85 -9.09
CA TRP A 51 -9.09 -6.07 -8.80
C TRP A 51 -8.09 -6.22 -9.96
N GLN A 52 -7.57 -5.09 -10.40
CA GLN A 52 -6.59 -5.01 -11.48
C GLN A 52 -5.40 -4.21 -10.99
N ASP A 53 -4.23 -4.83 -11.05
CA ASP A 53 -2.98 -4.14 -10.73
C ASP A 53 -2.72 -3.02 -11.73
N MET A 54 -2.26 -1.89 -11.21
CA MET A 54 -1.86 -0.79 -12.04
C MET A 54 -0.39 -0.94 -12.44
N ILE A 55 -0.10 -0.67 -13.71
CA ILE A 55 1.26 -0.58 -14.21
C ILE A 55 1.96 0.57 -13.48
N ALA A 56 3.24 0.40 -13.17
CA ALA A 56 4.07 1.34 -12.42
C ALA A 56 3.92 2.82 -12.85
N LYS A 57 3.77 3.09 -14.16
CA LYS A 57 3.55 4.45 -14.68
C LYS A 57 2.27 5.12 -14.18
N HIS A 58 1.25 4.32 -13.85
CA HIS A 58 -0.04 4.74 -13.35
C HIS A 58 -0.10 4.82 -11.82
N CYS A 59 0.89 4.26 -11.12
CA CYS A 59 0.95 4.26 -9.67
C CYS A 59 1.44 5.61 -9.11
N PRO A 60 1.02 5.96 -7.88
CA PRO A 60 1.57 7.11 -7.18
C PRO A 60 3.04 6.89 -6.83
N ILE A 61 3.77 8.00 -6.73
CA ILE A 61 5.16 8.02 -6.26
C ILE A 61 5.18 8.62 -4.87
N PHE A 62 5.84 7.94 -3.94
CA PHE A 62 5.93 8.39 -2.56
C PHE A 62 6.70 9.71 -2.47
N GLY A 63 6.14 10.68 -1.73
CA GLY A 63 6.76 11.99 -1.52
C GLY A 63 6.83 12.89 -2.77
N VAL A 64 6.10 12.55 -3.84
CA VAL A 64 6.11 13.34 -5.09
C VAL A 64 4.68 13.66 -5.52
N ASN A 65 4.36 14.94 -5.61
CA ASN A 65 3.11 15.42 -6.19
C ASN A 65 3.10 15.14 -7.69
N ARG A 66 2.14 14.36 -8.15
CA ARG A 66 1.97 14.06 -9.57
C ARG A 66 0.53 13.76 -9.90
N GLU A 67 0.15 14.13 -11.11
CA GLU A 67 -1.11 13.73 -11.71
C GLU A 67 -0.89 12.54 -12.63
N VAL A 68 -1.86 11.63 -12.64
CA VAL A 68 -1.74 10.38 -13.37
C VAL A 68 -3.07 10.00 -13.99
N LEU A 69 -3.06 9.69 -15.29
CA LEU A 69 -4.23 9.15 -15.97
C LEU A 69 -4.41 7.69 -15.55
N VAL A 70 -5.52 7.39 -14.88
CA VAL A 70 -5.87 6.01 -14.51
C VAL A 70 -6.78 5.42 -15.58
N PRO A 71 -6.38 4.34 -16.27
CA PRO A 71 -7.22 3.76 -17.30
C PRO A 71 -8.46 3.07 -16.69
N ILE A 72 -9.63 3.47 -17.16
CA ILE A 72 -10.92 2.87 -16.76
C ILE A 72 -11.48 2.13 -17.97
N ALA A 73 -11.76 0.84 -17.80
CA ALA A 73 -12.44 0.06 -18.83
C ALA A 73 -13.86 0.61 -19.01
N LYS A 74 -14.27 0.80 -20.27
CA LYS A 74 -15.64 1.23 -20.58
C LYS A 74 -16.62 0.20 -20.01
N PRO A 75 -17.57 0.61 -19.14
CA PRO A 75 -18.55 -0.32 -18.59
C PRO A 75 -19.43 -0.91 -19.69
N THR A 76 -19.80 -2.18 -19.56
CA THR A 76 -20.82 -2.81 -20.40
C THR A 76 -22.14 -2.07 -20.21
N GLY A 77 -22.79 -1.66 -21.30
CA GLY A 77 -24.06 -0.94 -21.24
C GLY A 77 -23.96 0.48 -20.69
N TYR A 78 -22.81 1.16 -20.86
CA TYR A 78 -22.65 2.54 -20.41
C TYR A 78 -23.63 3.49 -21.14
N THR A 79 -24.54 4.09 -20.38
CA THR A 79 -25.53 5.08 -20.85
C THR A 79 -25.26 6.48 -20.31
N GLY A 80 -24.37 6.62 -19.33
CA GLY A 80 -24.10 7.89 -18.63
C GLY A 80 -25.15 8.28 -17.59
N ALA A 81 -26.24 7.51 -17.43
CA ALA A 81 -27.31 7.80 -16.47
C ALA A 81 -26.97 7.42 -15.03
N ASP A 82 -26.09 6.44 -14.83
CA ASP A 82 -25.68 5.94 -13.52
C ASP A 82 -24.27 6.41 -13.13
N PRO A 83 -23.98 6.57 -11.83
CA PRO A 83 -22.65 6.93 -11.37
C PRO A 83 -21.67 5.77 -11.52
N TYR A 84 -20.48 6.08 -12.03
CA TYR A 84 -19.35 5.14 -12.00
C TYR A 84 -18.56 5.34 -10.71
N LYS A 85 -18.26 4.23 -10.02
CA LYS A 85 -17.44 4.23 -8.80
C LYS A 85 -16.14 3.48 -9.00
N ILE A 86 -15.08 3.95 -8.35
CA ILE A 86 -13.78 3.27 -8.30
C ILE A 86 -13.33 3.07 -6.85
N SER A 87 -12.62 1.99 -6.58
CA SER A 87 -11.98 1.73 -5.30
C SER A 87 -10.55 1.27 -5.56
N PHE A 88 -9.63 1.63 -4.66
CA PHE A 88 -8.22 1.35 -4.79
C PHE A 88 -7.72 0.50 -3.62
N GLN A 89 -6.66 -0.25 -3.88
CA GLN A 89 -5.83 -0.89 -2.87
C GLN A 89 -4.42 -0.36 -3.03
N VAL A 90 -3.82 0.14 -1.95
CA VAL A 90 -2.53 0.84 -1.98
C VAL A 90 -1.55 0.18 -1.03
N GLY A 91 -0.27 0.17 -1.41
CA GLY A 91 0.81 -0.28 -0.55
C GLY A 91 0.86 -1.80 -0.37
N ARG A 92 0.67 -2.55 -1.46
CA ARG A 92 0.55 -4.02 -1.47
C ARG A 92 -0.68 -4.49 -0.69
N GLU A 93 -1.83 -3.94 -1.06
CA GLU A 93 -3.16 -4.31 -0.52
C GLU A 93 -3.40 -3.98 0.96
N LYS A 94 -2.47 -3.28 1.61
CA LYS A 94 -2.60 -2.89 3.03
C LYS A 94 -3.72 -1.89 3.28
N PHE A 95 -3.92 -0.96 2.35
CA PHE A 95 -4.90 0.11 2.48
C PHE A 95 -5.97 -0.04 1.42
N GLN A 96 -7.19 -0.38 1.84
CA GLN A 96 -8.34 -0.41 0.95
C GLN A 96 -9.11 0.91 1.06
N ILE A 97 -9.18 1.61 -0.06
CA ILE A 97 -9.88 2.88 -0.18
C ILE A 97 -11.36 2.62 -0.46
N PRO A 98 -12.31 3.27 0.26
CA PRO A 98 -13.74 3.20 -0.03
C PRO A 98 -14.09 3.63 -1.47
N TRP A 99 -15.33 3.36 -1.88
CA TRP A 99 -15.79 3.71 -3.23
C TRP A 99 -15.84 5.23 -3.44
N LEU A 100 -15.15 5.70 -4.47
CA LEU A 100 -15.17 7.08 -4.94
C LEU A 100 -16.04 7.20 -6.17
N PHE A 101 -16.84 8.27 -6.24
CA PHE A 101 -17.67 8.57 -7.40
C PHE A 101 -16.89 9.41 -8.41
N VAL A 102 -16.73 8.90 -9.63
CA VAL A 102 -15.84 9.51 -10.65
C VAL A 102 -16.63 10.06 -11.83
N ILE A 103 -17.63 9.33 -12.32
CA ILE A 103 -18.46 9.72 -13.47
C ILE A 103 -19.90 9.91 -13.00
N ASN A 104 -20.59 10.90 -13.57
CA ASN A 104 -21.98 11.26 -13.26
C ASN A 104 -22.20 11.46 -11.74
N ARG A 105 -21.27 12.23 -11.16
CA ARG A 105 -21.31 12.65 -9.77
C ARG A 105 -22.20 13.89 -9.63
N LYS A 106 -22.97 13.95 -8.56
CA LYS A 106 -23.83 15.10 -8.23
C LYS A 106 -23.05 16.30 -7.66
N SER A 107 -21.79 16.11 -7.27
CA SER A 107 -20.90 17.15 -6.73
C SER A 107 -19.81 17.52 -7.74
N SER A 108 -19.47 18.80 -7.81
CA SER A 108 -18.35 19.34 -8.58
C SER A 108 -17.00 19.19 -7.87
N GLU A 109 -16.98 18.96 -6.56
CA GLU A 109 -15.75 18.82 -5.76
C GLU A 109 -15.00 17.56 -6.12
N VAL A 110 -13.72 17.67 -6.48
CA VAL A 110 -12.86 16.52 -6.80
C VAL A 110 -12.66 15.67 -5.54
N PRO A 111 -12.97 14.36 -5.57
CA PRO A 111 -12.79 13.52 -4.39
C PRO A 111 -11.30 13.43 -4.04
N MET A 112 -10.96 13.93 -2.86
CA MET A 112 -9.61 13.86 -2.31
C MET A 112 -9.50 12.71 -1.32
N ILE A 113 -8.36 12.03 -1.34
CA ILE A 113 -8.01 11.01 -0.36
C ILE A 113 -6.59 11.26 0.10
N ASP A 114 -6.40 11.29 1.41
CA ASP A 114 -5.08 11.27 2.02
C ASP A 114 -4.75 9.85 2.47
N VAL A 115 -3.55 9.37 2.14
CA VAL A 115 -3.08 8.02 2.48
C VAL A 115 -1.75 8.11 3.21
N HIS A 116 -1.81 7.93 4.53
CA HIS A 116 -0.61 7.90 5.36
C HIS A 116 0.07 6.53 5.29
N LEU A 117 1.14 6.42 4.49
CA LEU A 117 1.95 5.22 4.38
C LEU A 117 3.01 5.19 5.49
N VAL A 118 2.65 4.65 6.65
CA VAL A 118 3.60 4.43 7.76
C VAL A 118 4.06 2.98 7.76
N ARG A 119 5.37 2.73 7.72
CA ARG A 119 5.92 1.40 8.04
C ARG A 119 6.47 1.44 9.46
N ILE A 120 5.94 0.56 10.31
CA ILE A 120 6.46 0.29 11.65
C ILE A 120 7.91 -0.18 11.51
N VAL A 121 8.83 0.66 11.99
CA VAL A 121 10.15 0.21 12.37
C VAL A 121 9.95 -0.51 13.69
N LEU A 122 10.22 -1.81 13.75
CA LEU A 122 10.45 -2.44 15.05
C LEU A 122 11.73 -1.77 15.58
N LEU A 123 11.58 -0.82 16.49
CA LEU A 123 12.66 -0.38 17.36
C LEU A 123 12.96 -1.59 18.26
N LEU A 124 13.86 -2.48 17.82
CA LEU A 124 14.56 -3.34 18.75
C LEU A 124 15.57 -2.44 19.46
N ILE A 125 15.14 -1.83 20.58
CA ILE A 125 16.04 -1.33 21.63
C ILE A 125 15.76 -2.18 22.86
#